data_AF-R7T2B0-F1
#
_entry.id   AF-R7T2B0-F1
#
_cell.length_a   1.000
_cell.length_b   1.000
_cell.length_c   1.000
_cell.angle_alpha   90.00
_cell.angle_beta   90.00
_cell.angle_gamma   90.00
#
_symmetry.space_group_name_H-M   'P 1'
#
loop_
_entity.id
_entity.type
_entity.pdbx_description
1 polymer ?
#
loop_
_entity_poly.entity_id
_entity_poly.type
_entity_poly.pdbx_seq_one_letter_code
_entity_poly.pdbx_strand_id
1 'polypeptide(L)'
;MPSDMQARIDYGFDKALAIVGIDAQLLGLWSWICVCRAIPPQEVRRWRQQGRLIEGVKTVFEAVPLSQRGVYYAWFLQYQWLLDGTPHDESIASKNFAALVGNMLIAAWRFTGGSSNDTAAKICQEMNALPLTRRACYDLYSVLICGSSPHPVRTLWVDFGFVAAMNGVEEDELRAKYMQLIEVCSFGEFCTAYESSSIPALFERYGVSVSHYRLFLDVMAGTPSDNKSVWDLKQYIDILASPVPEHVDHPPEPFLIAFVDYGFANCKDPDDSKLLDDLYKKLFWDSLVDPLELHEARVRGRLLEYVKKFKFVKYSPHAAKYSRLLKSRHSVSVLA
;
A
#
# COMPACT_ATOMS: atom_id res chain seq x y z
N MET A 1 -5.23 -11.18 -4.29
CA MET A 1 -6.54 -10.84 -4.87
C MET A 1 -6.60 -11.28 -6.33
N PRO A 2 -7.75 -11.76 -6.88
CA PRO A 2 -7.87 -12.08 -8.31
C PRO A 2 -7.59 -10.85 -9.19
N SER A 3 -6.92 -11.04 -10.34
CA SER A 3 -6.62 -9.93 -11.26
C SER A 3 -7.79 -9.59 -12.21
N ASP A 4 -8.71 -10.53 -12.41
CA ASP A 4 -9.87 -10.39 -13.29
C ASP A 4 -11.02 -9.68 -12.55
N MET A 5 -11.55 -8.60 -13.13
CA MET A 5 -12.61 -7.78 -12.51
C MET A 5 -13.92 -8.55 -12.37
N GLN A 6 -14.31 -9.32 -13.39
CA GLN A 6 -15.56 -10.08 -13.32
C GLN A 6 -15.50 -11.16 -12.23
N ALA A 7 -14.34 -11.80 -12.05
CA ALA A 7 -14.12 -12.73 -10.96
C ALA A 7 -14.21 -12.06 -9.57
N ARG A 8 -13.80 -10.81 -9.43
CA ARG A 8 -13.93 -10.10 -8.14
C ARG A 8 -15.39 -9.88 -7.75
N ILE A 9 -16.24 -9.54 -8.72
CA ILE A 9 -17.69 -9.39 -8.52
C ILE A 9 -18.34 -10.76 -8.30
N ASP A 10 -18.10 -11.70 -9.21
CA ASP A 10 -18.76 -13.02 -9.25
C ASP A 10 -18.52 -13.87 -8.00
N TYR A 11 -17.39 -13.65 -7.32
CA TYR A 11 -16.98 -14.41 -6.15
C TYR A 11 -16.95 -13.57 -4.87
N GLY A 12 -17.54 -12.37 -4.90
CA GLY A 12 -17.84 -11.56 -3.71
C GLY A 12 -16.68 -10.75 -3.15
N PHE A 13 -15.54 -10.64 -3.85
CA PHE A 13 -14.37 -9.88 -3.39
C PHE A 13 -14.65 -8.39 -3.31
N ASP A 14 -15.30 -7.81 -4.32
CA ASP A 14 -15.62 -6.38 -4.30
C ASP A 14 -16.65 -6.07 -3.22
N LYS A 15 -17.66 -6.94 -3.04
CA LYS A 15 -18.68 -6.82 -2.01
C LYS A 15 -18.08 -6.99 -0.60
N ALA A 16 -17.14 -7.91 -0.42
CA ALA A 16 -16.44 -8.14 0.84
C ALA A 16 -15.54 -6.96 1.22
N LEU A 17 -14.77 -6.45 0.24
CA LEU A 17 -13.93 -5.28 0.42
C LEU A 17 -14.78 -4.04 0.74
N ALA A 18 -15.84 -3.80 -0.04
CA ALA A 18 -16.69 -2.62 0.10
C ALA A 18 -17.55 -2.62 1.38
N ILE A 19 -18.05 -3.77 1.82
CA ILE A 19 -19.02 -3.84 2.92
C ILE A 19 -18.40 -4.32 4.24
N VAL A 20 -17.45 -5.25 4.20
CA VAL A 20 -16.83 -5.84 5.39
C VAL A 20 -15.43 -5.30 5.64
N GLY A 21 -14.78 -4.69 4.62
CA GLY A 21 -13.43 -4.13 4.74
C GLY A 21 -12.33 -5.19 4.85
N ILE A 22 -12.63 -6.44 4.51
CA ILE A 22 -11.77 -7.59 4.73
C ILE A 22 -11.86 -8.54 3.53
N ASP A 23 -10.78 -8.72 2.78
CA ASP A 23 -10.69 -9.62 1.62
C ASP A 23 -9.88 -10.90 1.89
N ALA A 24 -8.97 -10.87 2.87
CA ALA A 24 -8.08 -11.98 3.22
C ALA A 24 -8.83 -13.26 3.63
N GLN A 25 -10.00 -13.13 4.26
CA GLN A 25 -10.82 -14.24 4.76
C GLN A 25 -11.53 -14.92 3.59
N LEU A 26 -11.97 -14.14 2.60
CA LEU A 26 -12.55 -14.65 1.36
C LEU A 26 -11.48 -15.26 0.45
N LEU A 27 -10.28 -14.66 0.41
CA LEU A 27 -9.14 -15.24 -0.28
C LEU A 27 -8.72 -16.56 0.36
N GLY A 28 -8.69 -16.64 1.69
CA GLY A 28 -8.43 -17.87 2.46
C GLY A 28 -9.47 -18.95 2.19
N LEU A 29 -10.75 -18.58 2.16
CA LEU A 29 -11.86 -19.48 1.80
C LEU A 29 -11.65 -20.10 0.41
N TRP A 30 -11.42 -19.27 -0.62
CA TRP A 30 -11.25 -19.74 -2.00
C TRP A 30 -9.95 -20.50 -2.21
N SER A 31 -8.86 -20.08 -1.57
CA SER A 31 -7.58 -20.78 -1.60
C SER A 31 -7.71 -22.17 -1.01
N TRP A 32 -8.43 -22.32 0.10
CA TRP A 32 -8.64 -23.63 0.71
C TRP A 32 -9.45 -24.58 -0.20
N ILE A 33 -10.51 -24.08 -0.85
CA ILE A 33 -11.33 -24.88 -1.78
C ILE A 33 -10.52 -25.30 -3.02
N CYS A 34 -9.85 -24.35 -3.68
CA CYS A 34 -9.18 -24.61 -4.95
C CYS A 34 -7.84 -25.34 -4.77
N VAL A 35 -7.08 -25.00 -3.74
CA VAL A 35 -5.72 -25.53 -3.51
C VAL A 35 -5.74 -26.73 -2.57
N CYS A 36 -6.31 -26.60 -1.36
CA CYS A 36 -6.26 -27.67 -0.36
C CYS A 36 -7.24 -28.82 -0.67
N ARG A 37 -8.39 -28.53 -1.28
CA ARG A 37 -9.38 -29.53 -1.68
C ARG A 37 -9.31 -29.90 -3.17
N ALA A 38 -8.38 -29.29 -3.90
CA ALA A 38 -8.15 -29.51 -5.32
C ALA A 38 -9.43 -29.44 -6.18
N ILE A 39 -10.40 -28.60 -5.76
CA ILE A 39 -11.61 -28.38 -6.55
C ILE A 39 -11.24 -27.52 -7.76
N PRO A 40 -11.49 -27.97 -9.00
CA PRO A 40 -11.13 -27.21 -10.18
C PRO A 40 -11.90 -25.89 -10.25
N PRO A 41 -11.26 -24.77 -10.66
CA PRO A 41 -11.96 -23.49 -10.85
C PRO A 41 -13.17 -23.56 -11.78
N GLN A 42 -13.17 -24.49 -12.74
CA GLN A 42 -14.30 -24.73 -13.64
C GLN A 42 -15.54 -25.24 -12.89
N GLU A 43 -15.35 -26.07 -11.86
CA GLU A 43 -16.44 -26.59 -11.04
C GLU A 43 -17.01 -25.50 -10.13
N VAL A 44 -16.14 -24.65 -9.57
CA VAL A 44 -16.56 -23.46 -8.80
C VAL A 44 -17.35 -22.48 -9.69
N ARG A 45 -16.89 -22.25 -10.94
CA ARG A 45 -17.62 -21.46 -11.94
C ARG A 45 -18.99 -22.08 -12.27
N ARG A 46 -19.07 -23.41 -12.36
CA ARG A 46 -20.34 -24.13 -12.58
C ARG A 46 -21.30 -23.90 -11.42
N TRP A 47 -20.84 -23.93 -10.16
CA TRP A 47 -21.69 -23.62 -9.00
C TRP A 47 -22.27 -22.21 -9.10
N ARG A 48 -21.46 -21.22 -9.48
CA ARG A 48 -21.93 -19.84 -9.70
C ARG A 48 -23.00 -19.78 -10.79
N GLN A 49 -22.73 -20.36 -11.96
CA GLN A 49 -23.67 -20.37 -13.10
C GLN A 49 -25.01 -21.04 -12.77
N GLN A 50 -25.02 -21.95 -11.80
CA GLN A 50 -26.22 -22.66 -11.34
C GLN A 50 -26.88 -22.00 -10.12
N GLY A 51 -26.34 -20.91 -9.59
CA GLY A 51 -26.83 -20.27 -8.35
C GLY A 51 -26.57 -21.10 -7.09
N ARG A 52 -25.65 -22.09 -7.14
CA ARG A 52 -25.36 -23.04 -6.06
C ARG A 52 -24.03 -22.76 -5.37
N LEU A 53 -23.53 -21.52 -5.45
CA LEU A 53 -22.20 -21.17 -4.96
C LEU A 53 -22.07 -21.40 -3.45
N ILE A 54 -23.06 -20.96 -2.67
CA ILE A 54 -23.13 -21.16 -1.21
C ILE A 54 -23.22 -22.66 -0.85
N GLU A 55 -24.06 -23.41 -1.57
CA GLU A 55 -24.24 -24.85 -1.35
C GLU A 55 -22.97 -25.63 -1.67
N GLY A 56 -22.27 -25.28 -2.75
CA GLY A 56 -21.00 -25.87 -3.13
C GLY A 56 -19.94 -25.67 -2.06
N VAL A 57 -19.78 -24.45 -1.54
CA VAL A 57 -18.86 -24.15 -0.43
C VAL A 57 -19.21 -24.98 0.81
N LYS A 58 -20.48 -25.00 1.22
CA LYS A 58 -20.93 -25.82 2.37
C LYS A 58 -20.62 -27.30 2.17
N THR A 59 -20.92 -27.84 0.99
CA THR A 59 -20.67 -29.25 0.68
C THR A 59 -19.21 -29.63 0.87
N VAL A 60 -18.27 -28.79 0.42
CA VAL A 60 -16.83 -29.07 0.55
C VAL A 60 -16.36 -29.00 2.00
N PHE A 61 -16.79 -27.99 2.76
CA PHE A 61 -16.38 -27.82 4.16
C PHE A 61 -17.10 -28.77 5.13
N GLU A 62 -18.34 -29.15 4.86
CA GLU A 62 -19.10 -30.07 5.70
C GLU A 62 -18.65 -31.53 5.51
N ALA A 63 -18.04 -31.86 4.37
CA ALA A 63 -17.43 -33.16 4.10
C ALA A 63 -16.15 -33.43 4.92
N VAL A 64 -15.58 -32.42 5.60
CA VAL A 64 -14.41 -32.59 6.49
C VAL A 64 -14.80 -32.51 7.97
N PRO A 65 -14.04 -33.17 8.88
CA PRO A 65 -14.30 -33.11 10.32
C PRO A 65 -14.32 -31.67 10.86
N LEU A 66 -15.14 -31.41 11.88
CA LEU A 66 -15.31 -30.07 12.48
C LEU A 66 -13.99 -29.40 12.86
N SER A 67 -13.01 -30.17 13.34
CA SER A 67 -11.67 -29.69 13.71
C SER A 67 -10.83 -29.16 12.53
N GLN A 68 -11.22 -29.47 11.28
CA GLN A 68 -10.50 -29.09 10.07
C GLN A 68 -11.20 -28.02 9.22
N ARG A 69 -12.37 -27.53 9.66
CA ARG A 69 -13.15 -26.54 8.91
C ARG A 69 -12.57 -25.12 9.00
N GLY A 70 -11.72 -24.86 10.00
CA GLY A 70 -10.95 -23.63 10.14
C GLY A 70 -11.80 -22.37 10.36
N VAL A 71 -11.12 -21.25 10.54
CA VAL A 71 -11.74 -19.94 10.81
C VAL A 71 -12.50 -19.36 9.61
N TYR A 72 -12.08 -19.71 8.39
CA TYR A 72 -12.68 -19.21 7.15
C TYR A 72 -14.10 -19.70 6.92
N TYR A 73 -14.42 -20.94 7.32
CA TYR A 73 -15.76 -21.48 7.18
C TYR A 73 -16.75 -20.88 8.18
N ALA A 74 -16.32 -20.68 9.43
CA ALA A 74 -17.13 -19.97 10.44
C ALA A 74 -17.43 -18.54 10.00
N TRP A 75 -16.44 -17.85 9.43
CA TRP A 75 -16.62 -16.53 8.82
C TRP A 75 -17.60 -16.60 7.64
N PHE A 76 -17.40 -17.52 6.69
CA PHE A 76 -18.30 -17.68 5.53
C PHE A 76 -19.76 -17.88 5.93
N LEU A 77 -20.04 -18.67 6.98
CA LEU A 77 -21.42 -18.89 7.45
C LEU A 77 -22.11 -17.59 7.88
N GLN A 78 -21.37 -16.61 8.39
CA GLN A 78 -21.89 -15.29 8.78
C GLN A 78 -22.09 -14.36 7.58
N TYR A 79 -21.30 -14.53 6.52
CA TYR A 79 -21.24 -13.60 5.37
C TYR A 79 -21.65 -14.23 4.04
N GLN A 80 -22.53 -15.25 4.05
CA GLN A 80 -22.99 -15.96 2.85
C GLN A 80 -23.57 -15.02 1.77
N TRP A 81 -24.18 -13.91 2.18
CA TRP A 81 -24.77 -12.89 1.30
C TRP A 81 -23.73 -12.13 0.46
N LEU A 82 -22.43 -12.27 0.75
CA LEU A 82 -21.36 -11.76 -0.12
C LEU A 82 -21.27 -12.51 -1.45
N LEU A 83 -21.82 -13.72 -1.51
CA LEU A 83 -21.66 -14.68 -2.61
C LEU A 83 -22.93 -14.84 -3.46
N ASP A 84 -23.89 -13.92 -3.30
CA ASP A 84 -25.17 -13.94 -4.02
C ASP A 84 -25.06 -13.43 -5.47
N GLY A 85 -23.88 -12.96 -5.89
CA GLY A 85 -23.61 -12.46 -7.24
C GLY A 85 -24.26 -11.11 -7.56
N THR A 86 -24.84 -10.43 -6.57
CA THR A 86 -25.38 -9.08 -6.74
C THR A 86 -24.29 -8.02 -6.53
N PRO A 87 -24.30 -6.92 -7.31
CA PRO A 87 -23.47 -5.77 -7.01
C PRO A 87 -23.76 -5.25 -5.60
N HIS A 88 -22.76 -4.62 -4.98
CA HIS A 88 -22.97 -3.96 -3.70
C HIS A 88 -23.88 -2.73 -3.89
N ASP A 89 -24.76 -2.47 -2.93
CA ASP A 89 -25.51 -1.22 -2.88
C ASP A 89 -24.54 -0.11 -2.40
N GLU A 90 -24.30 0.89 -3.24
CA GLU A 90 -23.39 2.02 -2.96
C GLU A 90 -23.77 2.79 -1.68
N SER A 91 -25.06 2.89 -1.33
CA SER A 91 -25.53 3.54 -0.11
C SER A 91 -25.20 2.72 1.13
N ILE A 92 -25.35 1.39 1.04
CA ILE A 92 -24.99 0.47 2.11
C ILE A 92 -23.46 0.38 2.24
N ALA A 93 -22.73 0.31 1.13
CA ALA A 93 -21.28 0.35 1.10
C ALA A 93 -20.74 1.66 1.70
N SER A 94 -21.33 2.81 1.34
CA SER A 94 -20.95 4.11 1.91
C SER A 94 -21.22 4.20 3.41
N LYS A 95 -22.37 3.71 3.88
CA LYS A 95 -22.70 3.68 5.33
C LYS A 95 -21.77 2.74 6.10
N ASN A 96 -21.47 1.57 5.55
CA ASN A 96 -20.59 0.60 6.20
C ASN A 96 -19.12 1.04 6.16
N PHE A 97 -18.68 1.68 5.09
CA PHE A 97 -17.38 2.34 5.03
C PHE A 97 -17.28 3.45 6.08
N ALA A 98 -18.30 4.31 6.21
CA ALA A 98 -18.33 5.33 7.25
C ALA A 98 -18.33 4.74 8.67
N ALA A 99 -19.06 3.65 8.90
CA ALA A 99 -19.06 2.94 10.18
C ALA A 99 -17.72 2.26 10.46
N LEU A 100 -17.09 1.66 9.44
CA LEU A 100 -15.76 1.06 9.52
C LEU A 100 -14.74 2.14 9.92
N VAL A 101 -14.67 3.24 9.18
CA VAL A 101 -13.82 4.41 9.47
C VAL A 101 -14.06 4.93 10.89
N GLY A 102 -15.33 5.08 11.30
CA GLY A 102 -15.68 5.48 12.66
C GLY A 102 -15.15 4.51 13.73
N ASN A 103 -15.23 3.21 13.49
CA ASN A 103 -14.69 2.19 14.38
C ASN A 103 -13.15 2.21 14.41
N MET A 104 -12.48 2.47 13.27
CA MET A 104 -11.01 2.63 13.23
C MET A 104 -10.56 3.78 14.13
N LEU A 105 -11.23 4.94 14.00
CA LEU A 105 -10.95 6.13 14.78
C LEU A 105 -11.12 5.84 16.28
N ILE A 106 -12.23 5.22 16.67
CA ILE A 106 -12.46 4.86 18.08
C ILE A 106 -11.41 3.86 18.58
N ALA A 107 -11.00 2.88 17.77
CA ALA A 107 -9.99 1.91 18.16
C ALA A 107 -8.62 2.58 18.37
N ALA A 108 -8.15 3.41 17.45
CA ALA A 108 -6.92 4.18 17.59
C ALA A 108 -6.96 5.19 18.74
N TRP A 109 -8.14 5.78 19.00
CA TRP A 109 -8.33 6.71 20.11
C TRP A 109 -7.97 6.07 21.46
N ARG A 110 -8.27 4.79 21.65
CA ARG A 110 -7.89 4.04 22.86
C ARG A 110 -6.38 3.93 23.03
N PHE A 111 -5.66 3.66 21.94
CA PHE A 111 -4.20 3.54 21.95
C PHE A 111 -3.48 4.89 22.14
N THR A 112 -4.19 5.99 21.92
CA THR A 112 -3.64 7.35 22.06
C THR A 112 -4.02 8.02 23.38
N GLY A 113 -4.65 7.27 24.30
CA GLY A 113 -5.01 7.73 25.65
C GLY A 113 -6.42 8.32 25.76
N GLY A 114 -7.20 8.26 24.68
CA GLY A 114 -8.58 8.74 24.62
C GLY A 114 -9.60 7.77 25.22
N SER A 115 -10.79 8.28 25.58
CA SER A 115 -11.86 7.49 26.20
C SER A 115 -12.62 6.66 25.17
N SER A 116 -12.92 5.39 25.49
CA SER A 116 -13.75 4.52 24.66
C SER A 116 -15.20 4.99 24.49
N ASN A 117 -15.63 5.95 25.30
CA ASN A 117 -16.98 6.52 25.27
C ASN A 117 -17.06 7.80 24.42
N ASP A 118 -15.94 8.28 23.89
CA ASP A 118 -15.93 9.45 23.02
C ASP A 118 -16.55 9.10 21.66
N THR A 119 -17.39 9.99 21.16
CA THR A 119 -18.03 9.83 19.85
C THR A 119 -17.02 10.12 18.73
N ALA A 120 -17.20 9.52 17.56
CA ALA A 120 -16.36 9.80 16.39
C ALA A 120 -16.29 11.32 16.07
N ALA A 121 -17.39 12.06 16.27
CA ALA A 121 -17.40 13.51 16.09
C ALA A 121 -16.48 14.26 17.06
N LYS A 122 -16.48 13.86 18.34
CA LYS A 122 -15.59 14.43 19.36
C LYS A 122 -14.13 14.09 19.06
N ILE A 123 -13.85 12.84 18.69
CA ILE A 123 -12.51 12.39 18.28
C ILE A 123 -12.01 13.23 17.11
N CYS A 124 -12.81 13.39 16.05
CA CYS A 124 -12.45 14.24 14.91
C CYS A 124 -12.17 15.70 15.32
N GLN A 125 -12.94 16.27 16.25
CA GLN A 125 -12.70 17.62 16.76
C GLN A 125 -11.37 17.73 17.50
N GLU A 126 -11.06 16.80 18.39
CA GLU A 126 -9.80 16.78 19.13
C GLU A 126 -8.61 16.54 18.20
N MET A 127 -8.76 15.62 17.24
CA MET A 127 -7.76 15.37 16.20
C MET A 127 -7.47 16.63 15.38
N ASN A 128 -8.49 17.38 14.99
CA ASN A 128 -8.32 18.63 14.24
C ASN A 128 -7.62 19.73 15.05
N ALA A 129 -7.64 19.67 16.38
CA ALA A 129 -6.92 20.60 17.24
C ALA A 129 -5.42 20.24 17.38
N LEU A 130 -5.00 19.03 16.98
CA LEU A 130 -3.61 18.61 17.06
C LEU A 130 -2.74 19.18 15.92
N PRO A 131 -1.43 19.37 16.17
CA PRO A 131 -0.45 19.65 15.12
C PRO A 131 -0.51 18.61 13.99
N LEU A 132 -0.22 19.04 12.76
CA LEU A 132 -0.25 18.17 11.56
C LEU A 132 0.59 16.91 11.73
N THR A 133 1.76 17.02 12.36
CA THR A 133 2.66 15.89 12.64
C THR A 133 2.03 14.82 13.54
N ARG A 134 1.32 15.25 14.60
CA ARG A 134 0.64 14.32 15.52
C ARG A 134 -0.61 13.72 14.91
N ARG A 135 -1.29 14.46 14.03
CA ARG A 135 -2.37 13.91 13.20
C ARG A 135 -1.85 12.80 12.30
N ALA A 136 -0.69 12.98 11.65
CA ALA A 136 -0.08 11.92 10.85
C ALA A 136 0.24 10.67 11.68
N CYS A 137 0.77 10.82 12.90
CA CYS A 137 0.98 9.69 13.82
C CYS A 137 -0.33 8.95 14.15
N TYR A 138 -1.40 9.68 14.45
CA TYR A 138 -2.70 9.07 14.75
C TYR A 138 -3.31 8.37 13.53
N ASP A 139 -3.21 8.98 12.35
CA ASP A 139 -3.68 8.37 11.11
C ASP A 139 -2.95 7.05 10.84
N LEU A 140 -1.64 7.01 11.10
CA LEU A 140 -0.87 5.76 11.03
C LEU A 140 -1.43 4.71 12.01
N TYR A 141 -1.64 5.05 13.28
CA TYR A 141 -2.21 4.12 14.27
C TYR A 141 -3.55 3.55 13.79
N SER A 142 -4.41 4.41 13.24
CA SER A 142 -5.73 4.02 12.73
C SER A 142 -5.63 3.01 11.59
N VAL A 143 -4.71 3.23 10.65
CA VAL A 143 -4.47 2.31 9.53
C VAL A 143 -3.93 0.96 10.01
N LEU A 144 -2.94 0.99 10.91
CA LEU A 144 -2.26 -0.20 11.43
C LEU A 144 -3.20 -1.10 12.24
N ILE A 145 -4.00 -0.51 13.14
CA ILE A 145 -4.96 -1.24 13.99
C ILE A 145 -6.02 -1.97 13.16
N CYS A 146 -6.31 -1.46 11.97
CA CYS A 146 -7.22 -2.10 11.02
C CYS A 146 -6.55 -3.18 10.16
N GLY A 147 -5.32 -3.58 10.50
CA GLY A 147 -4.56 -4.60 9.80
C GLY A 147 -4.12 -4.17 8.39
N SER A 148 -4.16 -2.87 8.10
CA SER A 148 -3.79 -2.31 6.80
C SER A 148 -2.46 -1.58 6.87
N SER A 149 -1.83 -1.38 5.72
CA SER A 149 -0.70 -0.47 5.55
C SER A 149 -1.18 0.86 4.94
N PRO A 150 -0.42 1.96 5.09
CA PRO A 150 -0.74 3.19 4.38
C PRO A 150 -0.82 2.96 2.87
N HIS A 151 -1.78 3.58 2.18
CA HIS A 151 -1.85 3.51 0.72
C HIS A 151 -0.82 4.47 0.09
N PRO A 152 -0.16 4.14 -1.04
CA PRO A 152 0.83 5.02 -1.68
C PRO A 152 0.39 6.45 -1.98
N VAL A 153 -0.92 6.67 -2.21
CA VAL A 153 -1.51 8.00 -2.43
C VAL A 153 -1.46 8.91 -1.18
N ARG A 154 -1.25 8.34 0.01
CA ARG A 154 -1.21 9.08 1.27
C ARG A 154 0.24 9.46 1.59
N THR A 155 0.45 10.65 2.15
CA THR A 155 1.79 11.10 2.59
C THR A 155 2.41 10.15 3.61
N LEU A 156 1.56 9.49 4.42
CA LEU A 156 1.90 8.43 5.38
C LEU A 156 2.80 7.34 4.80
N TRP A 157 2.69 7.05 3.50
CA TRP A 157 3.53 6.07 2.80
C TRP A 157 5.02 6.42 2.90
N VAL A 158 5.35 7.70 2.74
CA VAL A 158 6.72 8.22 2.86
C VAL A 158 7.00 8.62 4.31
N ASP A 159 6.05 9.28 4.97
CA ASP A 159 6.21 9.81 6.34
C ASP A 159 6.53 8.70 7.36
N PHE A 160 6.17 7.45 7.09
CA PHE A 160 6.49 6.32 7.98
C PHE A 160 7.32 5.23 7.30
N GLY A 161 7.95 5.55 6.16
CA GLY A 161 8.95 4.69 5.55
C GLY A 161 8.42 3.45 4.83
N PHE A 162 7.11 3.32 4.63
CA PHE A 162 6.53 2.22 3.85
C PHE A 162 6.97 2.24 2.39
N VAL A 163 7.26 3.41 1.84
CA VAL A 163 7.88 3.58 0.51
C VAL A 163 9.20 2.82 0.37
N ALA A 164 9.91 2.51 1.46
CA ALA A 164 11.15 1.75 1.39
C ALA A 164 10.95 0.26 1.08
N ALA A 165 9.73 -0.27 1.26
CA ALA A 165 9.45 -1.68 0.97
C ALA A 165 9.60 -1.96 -0.53
N MET A 166 10.38 -3.00 -0.85
CA MET A 166 10.63 -3.42 -2.24
C MET A 166 9.60 -4.42 -2.76
N ASN A 167 8.81 -5.00 -1.86
CA ASN A 167 7.74 -5.96 -2.17
C ASN A 167 6.74 -6.03 -1.00
N GLY A 168 5.62 -6.72 -1.21
CA GLY A 168 4.57 -6.85 -0.21
C GLY A 168 5.00 -7.61 1.07
N VAL A 169 6.02 -8.48 1.00
CA VAL A 169 6.52 -9.19 2.20
C VAL A 169 7.25 -8.21 3.12
N GLU A 170 8.13 -7.38 2.57
CA GLU A 170 8.81 -6.34 3.34
C GLU A 170 7.83 -5.31 3.90
N GLU A 171 6.77 -4.98 3.16
CA GLU A 171 5.70 -4.09 3.62
C GLU A 171 4.94 -4.69 4.82
N ASP A 172 4.54 -5.97 4.71
CA ASP A 172 3.86 -6.71 5.78
C ASP A 172 4.73 -6.84 7.03
N GLU A 173 6.04 -7.09 6.85
CA GLU A 173 7.01 -7.12 7.95
C GLU A 173 7.12 -5.75 8.63
N LEU A 174 7.26 -4.67 7.86
CA LEU A 174 7.34 -3.32 8.41
C LEU A 174 6.06 -2.94 9.18
N ARG A 175 4.89 -3.30 8.65
CA ARG A 175 3.60 -3.17 9.35
C ARG A 175 3.63 -3.91 10.69
N ALA A 176 4.07 -5.17 10.70
CA ALA A 176 4.16 -5.96 11.92
C ALA A 176 5.13 -5.36 12.95
N LYS A 177 6.25 -4.77 12.51
CA LYS A 177 7.18 -4.05 13.39
C LYS A 177 6.52 -2.82 14.01
N TYR A 178 5.86 -1.99 13.21
CA TYR A 178 5.12 -0.84 13.74
C TYR A 178 4.04 -1.28 14.73
N MET A 179 3.30 -2.35 14.46
CA MET A 179 2.32 -2.92 15.40
C MET A 179 2.96 -3.28 16.75
N GLN A 180 4.10 -3.99 16.73
CA GLN A 180 4.83 -4.31 17.96
C GLN A 180 5.25 -3.04 18.72
N LEU A 181 5.67 -2.00 17.99
CA LEU A 181 6.10 -0.74 18.60
C LEU A 181 4.93 0.02 19.25
N ILE A 182 3.79 0.15 18.57
CA ILE A 182 2.64 0.91 19.09
C ILE A 182 1.95 0.21 20.27
N GLU A 183 2.16 -1.10 20.44
CA GLU A 183 1.69 -1.86 21.60
C GLU A 183 2.51 -1.59 22.88
N VAL A 184 3.75 -1.14 22.75
CA VAL A 184 4.69 -1.00 23.88
C VAL A 184 5.10 0.45 24.18
N CYS A 185 5.01 1.36 23.21
CA CYS A 185 5.31 2.78 23.41
C CYS A 185 4.05 3.61 23.65
N SER A 186 4.17 4.72 24.36
CA SER A 186 3.07 5.68 24.45
C SER A 186 2.94 6.50 23.16
N PHE A 187 1.72 6.94 22.85
CA PHE A 187 1.49 7.81 21.69
C PHE A 187 2.30 9.11 21.73
N GLY A 188 2.51 9.67 22.92
CA GLY A 188 3.35 10.87 23.10
C GLY A 188 4.82 10.62 22.74
N GLU A 189 5.37 9.47 23.13
CA GLU A 189 6.73 9.06 22.76
C GLU A 189 6.85 8.81 21.25
N PHE A 190 5.86 8.14 20.66
CA PHE A 190 5.80 7.92 19.22
C PHE A 190 5.78 9.24 18.44
N CYS A 191 4.89 10.18 18.83
CA CYS A 191 4.83 11.51 18.22
C CYS A 191 6.14 12.25 18.34
N THR A 192 6.76 12.24 19.53
CA THR A 192 8.05 12.91 19.77
C THR A 192 9.15 12.31 18.91
N ALA A 193 9.16 10.98 18.74
CA ALA A 193 10.13 10.30 17.90
C ALA A 193 9.95 10.64 16.42
N TYR A 194 8.70 10.74 15.94
CA TYR A 194 8.40 11.19 14.59
C TYR A 194 8.81 12.66 14.36
N GLU A 195 8.45 13.55 15.26
CA GLU A 195 8.77 14.99 15.21
C GLU A 195 10.29 15.26 15.22
N SER A 196 11.09 14.33 15.76
CA SER A 196 12.55 14.43 15.87
C SER A 196 13.34 13.50 14.96
N SER A 197 12.68 12.87 13.97
CA SER A 197 13.33 11.93 13.02
C SER A 197 14.04 10.76 13.71
N SER A 198 13.50 10.28 14.84
CA SER A 198 14.11 9.27 15.71
C SER A 198 13.27 8.01 15.91
N ILE A 199 12.29 7.76 15.04
CA ILE A 199 11.50 6.50 15.03
C ILE A 199 12.38 5.24 15.01
N PRO A 200 13.47 5.14 14.20
CA PRO A 200 14.37 3.99 14.29
C PRO A 200 15.01 3.81 15.67
N ALA A 201 15.37 4.90 16.35
CA ALA A 201 15.91 4.82 17.71
C ALA A 201 14.83 4.37 18.71
N LEU A 202 13.57 4.76 18.48
CA LEU A 202 12.43 4.30 19.27
C LEU A 202 12.22 2.78 19.11
N PHE A 203 12.31 2.25 17.88
CA PHE A 203 12.28 0.81 17.61
C PHE A 203 13.34 0.05 18.41
N GLU A 204 14.60 0.48 18.32
CA GLU A 204 15.71 -0.16 19.04
C GLU A 204 15.54 -0.07 20.56
N ARG A 205 15.01 1.05 21.07
CA ARG A 205 14.74 1.24 22.51
C ARG A 205 13.76 0.20 23.07
N TYR A 206 12.79 -0.25 22.27
CA TYR A 206 11.83 -1.29 22.65
C TYR A 206 12.23 -2.70 22.17
N GLY A 207 13.46 -2.87 21.68
CA GLY A 207 13.97 -4.19 21.25
C GLY A 207 13.34 -4.70 19.95
N VAL A 208 12.68 -3.84 19.18
CA VAL A 208 12.09 -4.19 17.89
C VAL A 208 13.11 -3.87 16.80
N SER A 209 13.90 -4.87 16.41
CA SER A 209 15.01 -4.66 15.47
C SER A 209 14.51 -4.22 14.09
N VAL A 210 15.05 -3.08 13.62
CA VAL A 210 14.88 -2.56 12.25
C VAL A 210 16.21 -2.26 11.55
N SER A 211 17.33 -2.58 12.20
CA SER A 211 18.71 -2.29 11.74
C SER A 211 19.06 -2.87 10.36
N HIS A 212 18.40 -3.95 9.94
CA HIS A 212 18.64 -4.57 8.64
C HIS A 212 17.89 -3.90 7.48
N TYR A 213 16.90 -3.04 7.77
CA TYR A 213 16.10 -2.36 6.74
C TYR A 213 16.78 -1.05 6.32
N ARG A 214 17.93 -1.14 5.63
CA ARG A 214 18.73 0.03 5.20
C ARG A 214 17.91 1.10 4.47
N LEU A 215 17.02 0.69 3.56
CA LEU A 215 16.18 1.63 2.79
C LEU A 215 15.19 2.37 3.69
N PHE A 216 14.59 1.65 4.65
CA PHE A 216 13.71 2.25 5.65
C PHE A 216 14.46 3.26 6.51
N LEU A 217 15.66 2.90 6.99
CA LEU A 217 16.51 3.80 7.78
C LEU A 217 16.87 5.08 7.02
N ASP A 218 17.09 4.98 5.70
CA ASP A 218 17.36 6.14 4.85
C ASP A 218 16.17 7.09 4.75
N VAL A 219 14.95 6.55 4.53
CA VAL A 219 13.72 7.36 4.54
C VAL A 219 13.52 8.02 5.91
N MET A 220 13.65 7.25 6.99
CA MET A 220 13.39 7.77 8.33
C MET A 220 14.41 8.80 8.79
N ALA A 221 15.62 8.84 8.21
CA ALA A 221 16.62 9.86 8.49
C ALA A 221 16.26 11.24 7.90
N GLY A 222 15.48 11.27 6.81
CA GLY A 222 15.01 12.51 6.16
C GLY A 222 13.64 12.97 6.65
N THR A 223 12.75 12.03 6.95
CA THR A 223 11.40 12.28 7.40
C THR A 223 11.35 12.97 8.78
N PRO A 224 10.45 13.95 9.01
CA PRO A 224 9.38 14.39 8.10
C PRO A 224 9.78 15.56 7.20
N SER A 225 11.06 15.89 7.09
CA SER A 225 11.52 17.19 6.56
C SER A 225 12.10 17.10 5.15
N ASP A 226 13.18 16.35 4.97
CA ASP A 226 14.02 16.38 3.77
C ASP A 226 14.35 14.98 3.29
N ASN A 227 13.45 14.42 2.47
CA ASN A 227 13.63 13.11 1.86
C ASN A 227 14.30 13.22 0.50
N LYS A 228 15.15 12.23 0.18
CA LYS A 228 15.74 12.10 -1.15
C LYS A 228 14.62 12.00 -2.19
N SER A 229 14.75 12.74 -3.28
CA SER A 229 13.74 12.78 -4.37
C SER A 229 13.45 11.43 -5.03
N VAL A 230 14.30 10.41 -4.80
CA VAL A 230 14.00 9.04 -5.25
C VAL A 230 12.79 8.44 -4.54
N TRP A 231 12.52 8.87 -3.31
CA TRP A 231 11.37 8.39 -2.54
C TRP A 231 10.06 8.96 -3.11
N ASP A 232 10.07 10.22 -3.54
CA ASP A 232 8.96 10.82 -4.29
C ASP A 232 8.73 10.09 -5.63
N LEU A 233 9.81 9.77 -6.35
CA LEU A 233 9.72 8.99 -7.58
C LEU A 233 9.12 7.61 -7.29
N LYS A 234 9.62 6.90 -6.28
CA LYS A 234 9.12 5.56 -5.96
C LYS A 234 7.66 5.62 -5.52
N GLN A 235 7.25 6.57 -4.69
CA GLN A 235 5.86 6.77 -4.32
C GLN A 235 4.97 6.98 -5.55
N TYR A 236 5.39 7.83 -6.50
CA TYR A 236 4.66 8.01 -7.75
C TYR A 236 4.49 6.69 -8.53
N ILE A 237 5.54 5.88 -8.62
CA ILE A 237 5.47 4.58 -9.28
C ILE A 237 4.57 3.59 -8.52
N ASP A 238 4.60 3.59 -7.19
CA ASP A 238 3.72 2.78 -6.34
C ASP A 238 2.24 3.20 -6.51
N ILE A 239 1.96 4.50 -6.67
CA ILE A 239 0.61 5.01 -7.01
C ILE A 239 0.18 4.49 -8.37
N LEU A 240 1.04 4.54 -9.40
CA LEU A 240 0.72 4.03 -10.73
C LEU A 240 0.51 2.50 -10.78
N ALA A 241 1.11 1.76 -9.85
CA ALA A 241 0.94 0.32 -9.72
C ALA A 241 -0.30 -0.06 -8.90
N SER A 242 -0.79 0.86 -8.07
CA SER A 242 -1.99 0.68 -7.27
C SER A 242 -3.25 0.76 -8.14
N PRO A 243 -4.31 -0.03 -7.85
CA PRO A 243 -5.58 0.09 -8.55
C PRO A 243 -6.17 1.49 -8.29
N VAL A 244 -6.18 2.34 -9.31
CA VAL A 244 -6.79 3.67 -9.25
C VAL A 244 -8.31 3.51 -9.16
N PRO A 245 -9.01 4.20 -8.24
CA PRO A 245 -10.47 4.23 -8.24
C PRO A 245 -10.99 4.75 -9.58
N GLU A 246 -12.08 4.18 -10.10
CA GLU A 246 -12.68 4.49 -11.41
C GLU A 246 -13.09 5.97 -11.62
N HIS A 247 -12.95 6.82 -10.60
CA HIS A 247 -13.41 8.22 -10.58
C HIS A 247 -12.29 9.26 -10.56
N VAL A 248 -11.04 8.89 -10.87
CA VAL A 248 -9.97 9.89 -11.02
C VAL A 248 -9.92 10.33 -12.49
N ASP A 249 -10.45 11.52 -12.76
CA ASP A 249 -10.55 12.12 -14.11
C ASP A 249 -9.19 12.34 -14.81
N HIS A 250 -8.08 12.31 -14.04
CA HIS A 250 -6.74 12.56 -14.52
C HIS A 250 -5.75 11.51 -14.01
N PRO A 251 -4.82 11.02 -14.85
CA PRO A 251 -3.75 10.15 -14.37
C PRO A 251 -2.93 10.90 -13.31
N PRO A 252 -2.41 10.19 -12.28
CA PRO A 252 -1.56 10.81 -11.28
C PRO A 252 -0.33 11.41 -11.97
N GLU A 253 0.10 12.58 -11.51
CA GLU A 253 1.29 13.26 -12.00
C GLU A 253 2.48 13.05 -11.04
N PRO A 254 3.73 13.04 -11.53
CA PRO A 254 4.90 12.98 -10.68
C PRO A 254 5.00 14.20 -9.76
N PHE A 255 5.45 14.00 -8.52
CA PHE A 255 5.76 15.09 -7.59
C PHE A 255 6.83 16.03 -8.18
N LEU A 256 6.76 17.32 -7.86
CA LEU A 256 7.56 18.37 -8.51
C LEU A 256 9.07 18.08 -8.50
N ILE A 257 9.63 17.59 -7.38
CA ILE A 257 11.07 17.32 -7.29
C ILE A 257 11.43 16.11 -8.14
N ALA A 258 10.68 15.01 -8.02
CA ALA A 258 10.86 13.83 -8.86
C ALA A 258 10.70 14.14 -10.36
N PHE A 259 9.76 15.03 -10.70
CA PHE A 259 9.48 15.46 -12.05
C PHE A 259 10.72 16.09 -12.71
N VAL A 260 11.44 16.95 -11.99
CA VAL A 260 12.67 17.56 -12.49
C VAL A 260 13.83 16.57 -12.49
N ASP A 261 13.97 15.81 -11.41
CA ASP A 261 15.16 15.00 -11.13
C ASP A 261 15.29 13.77 -12.00
N TYR A 262 14.15 13.20 -12.38
CA TYR A 262 14.07 11.93 -13.10
C TYR A 262 13.55 12.10 -14.53
N GLY A 263 13.70 13.30 -15.08
CA GLY A 263 13.61 13.53 -16.51
C GLY A 263 12.21 13.81 -17.05
N PHE A 264 11.16 13.78 -16.22
CA PHE A 264 9.79 14.11 -16.67
C PHE A 264 9.68 15.56 -17.14
N ALA A 265 10.44 16.49 -16.56
CA ALA A 265 10.53 17.86 -17.05
C ALA A 265 11.06 17.96 -18.49
N ASN A 266 11.77 16.95 -18.99
CA ASN A 266 12.26 16.86 -20.36
C ASN A 266 11.25 16.27 -21.35
N CYS A 267 10.09 15.77 -20.88
CA CYS A 267 9.03 15.25 -21.76
C CYS A 267 8.46 16.35 -22.66
N LYS A 268 8.13 15.99 -23.89
CA LYS A 268 7.50 16.89 -24.87
C LYS A 268 6.06 16.49 -25.19
N ASP A 269 5.72 15.24 -24.95
CA ASP A 269 4.47 14.61 -25.30
C ASP A 269 4.13 13.51 -24.28
N PRO A 270 2.89 13.00 -24.25
CA PRO A 270 2.49 11.92 -23.35
C PRO A 270 3.26 10.61 -23.56
N ASP A 271 3.78 10.35 -24.77
CA ASP A 271 4.55 9.13 -25.05
C ASP A 271 5.91 9.15 -24.34
N ASP A 272 6.53 10.31 -24.19
CA ASP A 272 7.74 10.48 -23.38
C ASP A 272 7.48 10.16 -21.90
N SER A 273 6.38 10.67 -21.32
CA SER A 273 6.01 10.40 -19.94
C SER A 273 5.73 8.91 -19.72
N LYS A 274 4.96 8.30 -20.62
CA LYS A 274 4.69 6.86 -20.58
C LYS A 274 5.97 6.01 -20.69
N LEU A 275 6.93 6.43 -21.51
CA LEU A 275 8.22 5.76 -21.62
C LEU A 275 9.01 5.81 -20.30
N LEU A 276 8.94 6.94 -19.56
CA LEU A 276 9.56 7.05 -18.24
C LEU A 276 8.80 6.26 -17.17
N ASP A 277 7.46 6.29 -17.19
CA ASP A 277 6.64 5.46 -16.29
C ASP A 277 7.00 3.98 -16.44
N ASP A 278 7.04 3.47 -17.68
CA ASP A 278 7.39 2.08 -17.98
C ASP A 278 8.84 1.76 -17.58
N LEU A 279 9.77 2.69 -17.74
CA LEU A 279 11.16 2.53 -17.32
C LEU A 279 11.25 2.39 -15.79
N TYR A 280 10.68 3.33 -15.04
CA TYR A 280 10.81 3.36 -13.59
C TYR A 280 9.98 2.27 -12.91
N LYS A 281 8.82 1.90 -13.46
CA LYS A 281 8.08 0.68 -13.07
C LYS A 281 8.97 -0.55 -13.13
N LYS A 282 9.65 -0.77 -14.26
CA LYS A 282 10.54 -1.94 -14.40
C LYS A 282 11.75 -1.89 -13.49
N LEU A 283 12.32 -0.71 -13.25
CA LEU A 283 13.45 -0.56 -12.32
C LEU A 283 13.06 -0.99 -10.90
N PHE A 284 11.94 -0.48 -10.37
CA PHE A 284 11.53 -0.78 -9.00
C PHE A 284 10.89 -2.16 -8.84
N TRP A 285 10.09 -2.64 -9.81
CA TRP A 285 9.29 -3.85 -9.66
C TRP A 285 9.89 -5.10 -10.33
N ASP A 286 10.50 -4.97 -11.50
CA ASP A 286 11.01 -6.15 -12.24
C ASP A 286 12.47 -6.48 -11.88
N SER A 287 13.28 -5.46 -11.60
CA SER A 287 14.72 -5.61 -11.38
C SER A 287 15.18 -5.32 -9.96
N LEU A 288 14.26 -4.93 -9.07
CA LEU A 288 14.51 -4.62 -7.67
C LEU A 288 15.75 -3.73 -7.48
N VAL A 289 15.81 -2.67 -8.28
CA VAL A 289 16.91 -1.71 -8.24
C VAL A 289 16.95 -1.03 -6.88
N ASP A 290 18.15 -0.92 -6.32
CA ASP A 290 18.39 -0.12 -5.12
C ASP A 290 18.04 1.36 -5.40
N PRO A 291 16.98 1.92 -4.76
CA PRO A 291 16.59 3.32 -4.94
C PRO A 291 17.74 4.28 -4.63
N LEU A 292 18.62 3.93 -3.68
CA LEU A 292 19.74 4.79 -3.30
C LEU A 292 20.82 4.85 -4.38
N GLU A 293 21.07 3.76 -5.10
CA GLU A 293 21.97 3.80 -6.26
C GLU A 293 21.40 4.65 -7.41
N LEU A 294 20.09 4.58 -7.63
CA LEU A 294 19.42 5.41 -8.63
C LEU A 294 19.49 6.89 -8.25
N HIS A 295 19.30 7.22 -6.98
CA HIS A 295 19.48 8.58 -6.47
C HIS A 295 20.91 9.08 -6.66
N GLU A 296 21.90 8.26 -6.32
CA GLU A 296 23.32 8.55 -6.53
C GLU A 296 23.67 8.77 -8.00
N ALA A 297 23.06 8.00 -8.91
CA ALA A 297 23.19 8.23 -10.34
C ALA A 297 22.60 9.57 -10.77
N ARG A 298 21.44 9.97 -10.21
CA ARG A 298 20.84 11.30 -10.41
C ARG A 298 21.76 12.40 -9.91
N VAL A 299 22.27 12.30 -8.69
CA VAL A 299 23.14 13.32 -8.08
C VAL A 299 24.40 13.54 -8.92
N ARG A 300 24.98 12.47 -9.46
CA ARG A 300 26.17 12.54 -10.34
C ARG A 300 25.84 12.91 -11.79
N GLY A 301 24.57 13.11 -12.13
CA GLY A 301 24.11 13.39 -13.47
C GLY A 301 24.31 12.25 -14.48
N ARG A 302 24.35 11.00 -14.01
CA ARG A 302 24.64 9.77 -14.77
C ARG A 302 23.42 8.84 -14.88
N LEU A 303 22.20 9.38 -14.83
CA LEU A 303 20.97 8.58 -14.95
C LEU A 303 20.95 7.71 -16.20
N LEU A 304 21.31 8.27 -17.36
CA LEU A 304 21.34 7.51 -18.62
C LEU A 304 22.31 6.33 -18.58
N GLU A 305 23.50 6.53 -18.02
CA GLU A 305 24.52 5.49 -17.88
C GLU A 305 24.06 4.41 -16.91
N TYR A 306 23.39 4.81 -15.83
CA TYR A 306 22.85 3.90 -14.84
C TYR A 306 21.78 2.98 -15.45
N VAL A 307 20.79 3.55 -16.14
CA VAL A 307 19.70 2.73 -16.72
C VAL A 307 20.16 1.82 -17.85
N LYS A 308 21.23 2.19 -18.57
CA LYS A 308 21.82 1.36 -19.65
C LYS A 308 22.40 0.04 -19.15
N LYS A 309 22.67 -0.11 -17.85
CA LYS A 309 23.16 -1.36 -17.26
C LYS A 309 22.11 -2.48 -17.31
N PHE A 310 20.83 -2.12 -17.41
CA PHE A 310 19.74 -3.08 -17.32
C PHE A 310 19.29 -3.56 -18.70
N LYS A 311 19.30 -4.89 -18.89
CA LYS A 311 18.99 -5.53 -20.18
C LYS A 311 17.58 -5.26 -20.70
N PHE A 312 16.61 -5.00 -19.81
CA PHE A 312 15.23 -4.73 -20.19
C PHE A 312 15.05 -3.33 -20.81
N VAL A 313 16.03 -2.43 -20.63
CA VAL A 313 16.01 -1.10 -21.23
C VAL A 313 16.34 -1.24 -22.71
N LYS A 314 15.29 -1.23 -23.54
CA LYS A 314 15.40 -1.22 -25.01
C LYS A 314 15.94 0.13 -25.48
N TYR A 315 17.23 0.36 -25.26
CA TYR A 315 17.89 1.62 -25.63
C TYR A 315 17.80 1.87 -27.13
N SER A 316 17.98 0.84 -27.96
CA SER A 316 17.52 0.88 -29.35
C SER A 316 16.08 0.32 -29.40
N PRO A 317 15.10 0.99 -30.03
CA PRO A 317 15.21 2.16 -30.92
C PRO A 317 15.10 3.54 -30.22
N HIS A 318 14.89 3.60 -28.91
CA HIS A 318 14.57 4.84 -28.17
C HIS A 318 15.79 5.68 -27.76
N ALA A 319 16.94 5.51 -28.39
CA ALA A 319 18.22 6.01 -27.90
C ALA A 319 18.24 7.54 -27.78
N ALA A 320 17.72 8.23 -28.80
CA ALA A 320 17.60 9.68 -28.83
C ALA A 320 16.61 10.19 -27.77
N LYS A 321 15.49 9.47 -27.55
CA LYS A 321 14.50 9.81 -26.52
C LYS A 321 15.13 9.70 -25.12
N TYR A 322 15.69 8.54 -24.76
CA TYR A 322 16.32 8.36 -23.44
C TYR A 322 17.48 9.34 -23.20
N SER A 323 18.30 9.63 -24.21
CA SER A 323 19.40 10.58 -24.07
C SER A 323 18.94 11.99 -23.76
N ARG A 324 17.77 12.40 -24.30
CA ARG A 324 17.16 13.69 -23.97
C ARG A 324 16.45 13.65 -22.61
N LEU A 325 15.63 12.62 -22.37
CA LEU A 325 14.78 12.55 -21.18
C LEU A 325 15.61 12.46 -19.90
N LEU A 326 16.64 11.61 -19.89
CA LEU A 326 17.50 11.39 -18.73
C LEU A 326 18.69 12.35 -18.66
N LYS A 327 18.65 13.44 -19.44
CA LYS A 327 19.66 14.49 -19.35
C LYS A 327 19.40 15.34 -18.11
N SER A 328 20.38 15.37 -17.23
CA SER A 328 20.36 16.18 -16.01
C SER A 328 20.19 17.67 -16.36
N ARG A 329 19.14 18.30 -15.80
CA ARG A 329 18.96 19.76 -15.89
C ARG A 329 19.82 20.53 -14.90
N HIS A 330 20.28 19.85 -13.86
CA HIS A 330 21.15 20.42 -12.84
C HIS A 330 22.63 20.19 -13.23
N SER A 331 23.18 21.09 -14.03
CA SER A 331 24.60 21.43 -13.89
C SER A 331 24.69 22.59 -12.89
N VAL A 332 24.41 22.31 -11.61
CA VAL A 332 24.80 23.26 -10.56
C VAL A 332 26.22 22.87 -10.18
N SER A 333 27.15 23.75 -10.56
CA SER A 333 28.47 23.84 -9.99
C SER A 333 28.37 23.70 -8.47
N VAL A 334 28.90 22.62 -7.92
CA VAL A 334 29.32 22.61 -6.52
C VAL A 334 30.45 23.63 -6.45
N LEU A 335 30.11 24.88 -6.14
CA LEU A 335 31.06 25.91 -5.78
C LEU A 335 31.47 25.64 -4.33
N ALA A 336 32.78 25.36 -4.20
CA ALA A 336 33.69 25.55 -3.06
C ALA A 336 33.21 25.11 -1.66
#